data_AF-A0A381KP00-F1
#
_entry.id   AF-A0A381KP00-F1
#
_cell.length_a   1.000
_cell.length_b   1.000
_cell.length_c   1.000
_cell.angle_alpha   90.00
_cell.angle_beta   90.00
_cell.angle_gamma   90.00
#
_symmetry.space_group_name_H-M   'P 1'
#
loop_
_entity.id
_entity.type
_entity.pdbx_description
1 polymer ?
#
loop_
_entity_poly.entity_id
_entity_poly.type
_entity_poly.pdbx_seq_one_letter_code
_entity_poly.pdbx_strand_id
1 'polypeptide(L)'
;MFNSINKIVGRYLDPSEKMSIMDIMNKYNMSPDMILCAYEYVKDKTGTSKPVKYIEGIIRNWYDSNLYTPKDVEESFLVRSERYILYKTIFNELGFSRQPSKSEKELMDTWFDKFNMDIDLIINACSKSKNISNPSISYINGIIKNWNEKNIKI
;
A
#
# COMPACT_ATOMS: atom_id res chain seq x y z
N MET A 1 -6.35 24.81 10.60
CA MET A 1 -5.11 24.04 10.31
C MET A 1 -4.06 24.16 11.40
N PHE A 2 -3.30 25.27 11.54
CA PHE A 2 -2.14 25.32 12.45
C PHE A 2 -2.43 24.97 13.92
N ASN A 3 -3.57 25.40 14.46
CA ASN A 3 -3.96 25.03 15.82
C ASN A 3 -4.17 23.51 15.98
N SER A 4 -4.67 22.84 14.96
CA SER A 4 -4.81 21.37 14.94
C SER A 4 -3.44 20.70 14.84
N ILE A 5 -2.55 21.21 13.98
CA ILE A 5 -1.16 20.71 13.91
C ILE A 5 -0.48 20.86 15.27
N ASN A 6 -0.62 22.00 15.95
CA ASN A 6 -0.07 22.22 17.29
C ASN A 6 -0.53 21.14 18.29
N LYS A 7 -1.81 20.77 18.25
CA LYS A 7 -2.37 19.68 19.09
C LYS A 7 -1.75 18.33 18.76
N ILE A 8 -1.62 18.00 17.47
CA ILE A 8 -1.01 16.74 17.01
C ILE A 8 0.46 16.64 17.44
N VAL A 9 1.22 17.73 17.23
CA VAL A 9 2.65 17.73 17.55
C VAL A 9 2.96 17.90 19.04
N GLY A 10 2.00 18.39 19.83
CA GLY A 10 2.13 18.62 21.27
C GLY A 10 2.89 19.90 21.65
N ARG A 11 3.04 20.84 20.70
CA ARG A 11 3.71 22.13 20.91
C ARG A 11 3.23 23.16 19.89
N TYR A 12 3.59 24.43 20.09
CA TYR A 12 3.38 25.46 19.08
C TYR A 12 4.39 25.33 17.94
N LEU A 13 3.90 25.45 16.71
CA LEU A 13 4.73 25.65 15.52
C LEU A 13 5.35 27.04 15.54
N ASP A 14 6.63 27.11 15.21
CA ASP A 14 7.32 28.37 15.00
C ASP A 14 6.93 29.02 13.65
N PRO A 15 7.24 30.32 13.43
CA PRO A 15 6.91 31.00 12.19
C PRO A 15 7.53 30.38 10.92
N SER A 16 8.74 29.81 11.03
CA SER A 16 9.43 29.19 9.89
C SER A 16 8.78 27.87 9.48
N GLU A 17 8.30 27.09 10.45
CA GLU A 17 7.53 25.88 10.20
C GLU A 17 6.19 26.20 9.53
N LYS A 18 5.50 27.24 10.00
CA LYS A 18 4.24 27.68 9.38
C LYS A 18 4.45 28.11 7.92
N MET A 19 5.51 28.87 7.64
CA MET A 19 5.86 29.28 6.28
C MET A 19 6.17 28.06 5.40
N SER A 20 6.99 27.13 5.91
CA SER A 20 7.32 25.89 5.20
C SER A 20 6.08 25.04 4.88
N ILE A 21 5.12 24.96 5.79
CA ILE A 21 3.85 24.26 5.56
C ILE A 21 3.05 24.93 4.43
N MET A 22 2.97 26.26 4.42
CA MET A 22 2.29 26.98 3.33
C MET A 22 2.98 26.78 1.98
N ASP A 23 4.32 26.78 1.97
CA ASP A 23 5.10 26.51 0.75
C ASP A 23 4.85 25.10 0.22
N ILE A 24 4.78 24.10 1.11
CA ILE A 24 4.44 22.70 0.75
C ILE A 24 3.04 22.64 0.15
N MET A 25 2.05 23.29 0.76
CA MET A 25 0.69 23.33 0.24
C MET A 25 0.65 23.89 -1.18
N ASN A 26 1.31 25.02 -1.40
CA ASN A 26 1.36 25.66 -2.71
C ASN A 26 2.13 24.81 -3.73
N LYS A 27 3.27 24.24 -3.33
CA LYS A 27 4.15 23.44 -4.19
C LYS A 27 3.49 22.16 -4.71
N TYR A 28 2.73 21.47 -3.88
CA TYR A 28 2.08 20.19 -4.23
C TYR A 28 0.57 20.34 -4.46
N ASN A 29 0.04 21.57 -4.47
CA ASN A 29 -1.39 21.88 -4.58
C ASN A 29 -2.26 21.09 -3.57
N MET A 30 -1.79 21.01 -2.33
CA MET A 30 -2.42 20.22 -1.27
C MET A 30 -3.29 21.10 -0.35
N SER A 31 -4.47 20.61 -0.01
CA SER A 31 -5.41 21.30 0.87
C SER A 31 -4.93 21.31 2.33
N PRO A 32 -5.47 22.22 3.18
CA PRO A 32 -5.18 22.20 4.62
C PRO A 32 -5.48 20.86 5.29
N ASP A 33 -6.55 20.19 4.86
CA ASP A 33 -6.98 18.90 5.42
C ASP A 33 -5.99 17.79 5.04
N MET A 34 -5.41 17.85 3.85
CA MET A 34 -4.37 16.91 3.43
C MET A 34 -3.07 17.08 4.23
N ILE A 35 -2.71 18.31 4.58
CA ILE A 35 -1.60 18.56 5.51
C ILE A 35 -1.90 17.96 6.89
N LEU A 36 -3.10 18.16 7.41
CA LEU A 36 -3.50 17.58 8.70
C LEU A 36 -3.42 16.05 8.68
N CYS A 37 -3.96 15.43 7.62
CA CYS A 37 -3.87 13.99 7.39
C CYS A 37 -2.42 13.49 7.41
N ALA A 38 -1.48 14.22 6.80
CA ALA A 38 -0.06 13.84 6.83
C ALA A 38 0.54 13.86 8.25
N TYR A 39 0.21 14.87 9.05
CA TYR A 39 0.68 14.96 10.43
C TYR A 39 0.10 13.85 11.31
N GLU A 40 -1.20 13.56 11.18
CA GLU A 40 -1.89 12.48 11.90
C GLU A 40 -1.28 11.12 11.53
N TYR A 41 -1.17 10.83 10.23
CA TYR A 41 -0.57 9.59 9.74
C TYR A 41 0.86 9.37 10.28
N VAL A 42 1.69 10.41 10.31
CA VAL A 42 3.06 10.31 10.85
C VAL A 42 3.06 10.07 12.35
N LYS A 43 2.17 10.73 13.09
CA LYS A 43 2.01 10.56 14.52
C LYS A 43 1.57 9.15 14.86
N ASP A 44 0.58 8.61 14.15
CA ASP A 44 0.06 7.26 14.36
C ASP A 44 1.10 6.20 14.01
N LYS A 45 1.81 6.36 12.89
CA LYS A 45 2.79 5.38 12.41
C LYS A 45 4.07 5.33 13.26
N THR A 46 4.50 6.47 13.80
CA THR A 46 5.81 6.56 14.48
C THR A 46 5.72 6.82 15.99
N GLY A 47 4.51 7.04 16.52
CA GLY A 47 4.24 7.44 17.90
C GLY A 47 4.71 8.86 18.26
N THR A 48 5.48 9.52 17.39
CA THR A 48 6.20 10.76 17.69
C THR A 48 6.02 11.80 16.59
N SER A 49 6.06 13.07 16.97
CA SER A 49 6.02 14.19 16.02
C SER A 49 7.33 14.23 15.22
N LYS A 50 7.27 14.55 13.93
CA LYS A 50 8.45 14.65 13.05
C LYS A 50 8.61 16.09 12.50
N PRO A 51 9.83 16.49 12.09
CA PRO A 51 10.07 17.80 11.49
C PRO A 51 9.29 18.00 10.18
N VAL A 52 9.01 19.25 9.82
CA VAL A 52 8.26 19.61 8.59
C VAL A 52 8.85 18.97 7.33
N LYS A 53 10.19 18.87 7.23
CA LYS A 53 10.87 18.19 6.09
C LYS A 53 10.49 16.72 5.94
N TYR A 54 10.22 16.02 7.05
CA TYR A 54 9.74 14.64 7.00
C TYR A 54 8.31 14.59 6.46
N ILE A 55 7.47 15.53 6.90
CA ILE A 55 6.08 15.67 6.43
C ILE A 55 6.05 15.98 4.94
N GLU A 56 6.93 16.85 4.45
CA GLU A 56 7.10 17.11 3.01
C GLU A 56 7.39 15.83 2.24
N GLY A 57 8.24 14.95 2.78
CA GLY A 57 8.54 13.65 2.16
C GLY A 57 7.31 12.76 2.01
N ILE A 58 6.40 12.77 2.99
CA ILE A 58 5.11 12.06 2.93
C ILE A 58 4.19 12.69 1.88
N ILE A 59 4.03 14.02 1.93
CA ILE A 59 3.21 14.77 0.98
C ILE A 59 3.69 14.56 -0.46
N ARG A 60 5.00 14.61 -0.70
CA ARG A 60 5.58 14.34 -2.02
C ARG A 60 5.26 12.92 -2.48
N ASN A 61 5.40 11.92 -1.60
CA ASN A 61 5.07 10.54 -1.97
C ASN A 61 3.59 10.36 -2.34
N TRP A 62 2.68 11.01 -1.61
CA TRP A 62 1.25 11.02 -1.92
C TRP A 62 0.97 11.76 -3.23
N TYR A 63 1.57 12.92 -3.45
CA TYR A 63 1.49 13.67 -4.70
C TYR A 63 1.95 12.83 -5.90
N ASP A 64 3.13 12.20 -5.81
CA ASP A 64 3.70 11.34 -6.87
C ASP A 64 2.82 10.09 -7.13
N SER A 65 1.99 9.71 -6.15
CA SER A 65 1.02 8.62 -6.25
C SER A 65 -0.38 9.09 -6.68
N ASN A 66 -0.54 10.37 -7.06
CA ASN A 66 -1.82 11.01 -7.41
C ASN A 66 -2.88 10.96 -6.29
N LEU A 67 -2.46 10.99 -5.03
CA LEU A 67 -3.34 11.06 -3.86
C LEU A 67 -3.41 12.51 -3.39
N TYR A 68 -4.51 13.20 -3.63
CA TYR A 68 -4.63 14.64 -3.39
C TYR A 68 -5.58 14.98 -2.22
N THR A 69 -6.39 14.01 -1.80
CA THR A 69 -7.33 14.16 -0.70
C THR A 69 -7.08 13.14 0.41
N PRO A 70 -7.48 13.43 1.66
CA PRO A 70 -7.44 12.43 2.74
C PRO A 70 -8.19 11.14 2.39
N LYS A 71 -9.27 11.23 1.61
CA LYS A 71 -10.04 10.09 1.14
C LYS A 71 -9.22 9.21 0.18
N ASP A 72 -8.49 9.80 -0.76
CA ASP A 72 -7.60 9.05 -1.67
C ASP A 72 -6.55 8.25 -0.88
N VAL A 73 -6.00 8.87 0.18
CA VAL A 73 -5.03 8.23 1.07
C VAL A 73 -5.66 7.07 1.82
N GLU A 74 -6.84 7.26 2.42
CA GLU A 74 -7.59 6.21 3.11
C GLU A 74 -7.90 5.03 2.17
N GLU A 75 -8.47 5.31 0.99
CA GLU A 75 -8.76 4.30 -0.02
C GLU A 75 -7.48 3.55 -0.46
N SER A 76 -6.35 4.25 -0.59
CA SER A 76 -5.08 3.60 -0.92
C SER A 76 -4.61 2.61 0.16
N PHE A 77 -4.91 2.87 1.44
CA PHE A 77 -4.59 1.96 2.53
C PHE A 77 -5.53 0.76 2.55
N LEU A 78 -6.83 0.98 2.27
CA LEU A 78 -7.81 -0.11 2.15
C LEU A 78 -7.42 -1.06 1.03
N VAL A 79 -7.18 -0.56 -0.18
CA VAL A 79 -6.74 -1.37 -1.33
C VAL A 79 -5.46 -2.15 -1.00
N ARG A 80 -4.47 -1.50 -0.37
CA ARG A 80 -3.25 -2.19 0.07
C ARG A 80 -3.51 -3.28 1.09
N SER A 81 -4.47 -3.08 2.00
CA SER A 81 -4.83 -4.06 3.03
C SER A 81 -5.58 -5.26 2.43
N GLU A 82 -6.53 -5.03 1.53
CA GLU A 82 -7.24 -6.07 0.78
C GLU A 82 -6.28 -6.90 -0.05
N ARG A 83 -5.40 -6.24 -0.81
CA ARG A 83 -4.38 -6.91 -1.62
C ARG A 83 -3.43 -7.74 -0.74
N TYR A 84 -3.06 -7.22 0.42
CA TYR A 84 -2.23 -7.96 1.37
C TYR A 84 -2.93 -9.19 1.96
N ILE A 85 -4.24 -9.12 2.21
CA ILE A 85 -5.04 -10.28 2.60
C ILE A 85 -4.98 -11.35 1.51
N LEU A 86 -5.14 -10.98 0.23
CA LEU A 86 -5.04 -11.93 -0.88
C LEU A 86 -3.67 -12.63 -0.92
N TYR A 87 -2.58 -11.89 -0.78
CA TYR A 87 -1.24 -12.50 -0.72
C TYR A 87 -1.11 -13.49 0.44
N LYS A 88 -1.63 -13.11 1.62
CA LYS A 88 -1.58 -13.96 2.80
C LYS A 88 -2.39 -15.24 2.61
N THR A 89 -3.56 -15.15 1.97
CA THR A 89 -4.39 -16.30 1.63
C THR A 89 -3.63 -17.28 0.71
N ILE A 90 -3.00 -16.76 -0.35
CA ILE A 90 -2.18 -17.59 -1.26
C ILE A 90 -1.04 -18.27 -0.50
N PHE A 91 -0.32 -17.51 0.33
CA PHE A 91 0.81 -18.04 1.09
C PHE A 91 0.39 -19.11 2.10
N ASN A 92 -0.74 -18.90 2.79
CA ASN A 92 -1.31 -19.87 3.70
C ASN A 92 -1.70 -21.17 2.97
N GLU A 93 -2.32 -21.08 1.79
CA GLU A 93 -2.70 -22.26 0.99
C GLU A 93 -1.49 -23.06 0.52
N LEU A 94 -0.35 -22.39 0.32
CA LEU A 94 0.94 -23.02 0.00
C LEU A 94 1.71 -23.51 1.25
N GLY A 95 1.19 -23.28 2.45
CA GLY A 95 1.82 -23.67 3.71
C GLY A 95 2.98 -22.76 4.14
N PHE A 96 3.11 -21.55 3.58
CA PHE A 96 4.16 -20.61 3.96
C PHE A 96 3.78 -19.82 5.22
N SER A 97 4.67 -19.81 6.21
CA SER A 97 4.53 -19.01 7.44
C SER A 97 5.20 -17.63 7.36
N ARG A 98 5.96 -17.37 6.29
CA ARG A 98 6.69 -16.12 6.06
C ARG A 98 5.90 -15.10 5.26
N GLN A 99 6.38 -13.86 5.24
CA GLN A 99 5.85 -12.83 4.37
C GLN A 99 6.31 -13.00 2.91
N PRO A 100 5.48 -12.59 1.94
CA PRO A 100 5.90 -12.51 0.54
C PRO A 100 7.02 -11.48 0.35
N SER A 101 8.04 -11.88 -0.41
CA SER A 101 9.06 -10.96 -0.91
C SER A 101 8.46 -10.00 -1.96
N LYS A 102 9.19 -8.94 -2.29
CA LYS A 102 8.75 -7.95 -3.29
C LYS A 102 8.46 -8.58 -4.65
N SER A 103 9.36 -9.44 -5.14
CA SER A 103 9.19 -10.12 -6.43
C SER A 103 8.00 -11.09 -6.43
N GLU A 104 7.71 -11.74 -5.31
CA GLU A 104 6.52 -12.59 -5.18
C GLU A 104 5.22 -11.77 -5.21
N LYS A 105 5.21 -10.57 -4.58
CA LYS A 105 4.07 -9.64 -4.67
C LYS A 105 3.83 -9.20 -6.11
N GLU A 106 4.89 -8.80 -6.82
CA GLU A 106 4.80 -8.39 -8.23
C GLU A 106 4.26 -9.50 -9.14
N LEU A 107 4.63 -10.76 -8.87
CA LEU A 107 4.05 -11.91 -9.57
C LEU A 107 2.56 -12.06 -9.25
N MET A 108 2.19 -12.04 -7.97
CA MET A 108 0.78 -12.14 -7.58
C MET A 108 -0.07 -10.98 -8.14
N ASP A 109 0.46 -9.76 -8.15
CA ASP A 109 -0.21 -8.60 -8.75
C ASP A 109 -0.47 -8.79 -10.24
N THR A 110 0.47 -9.42 -10.97
CA THR A 110 0.25 -9.76 -12.38
C THR A 110 -0.98 -10.68 -12.54
N TRP A 111 -1.18 -11.63 -11.63
CA TRP A 111 -2.31 -12.57 -11.69
C TRP A 111 -3.65 -11.85 -11.53
N PHE A 112 -3.73 -10.94 -10.56
CA PHE A 112 -4.95 -10.17 -10.31
C PHE A 112 -5.16 -9.06 -11.33
N ASP A 113 -4.14 -8.25 -11.63
CA ASP A 113 -4.31 -6.99 -12.34
C ASP A 113 -4.21 -7.15 -13.86
N LYS A 114 -3.36 -8.08 -14.33
CA LYS A 114 -3.16 -8.31 -15.78
C LYS A 114 -3.93 -9.50 -16.30
N PHE A 115 -3.97 -10.60 -15.55
CA PHE A 115 -4.72 -11.79 -15.96
C PHE A 115 -6.18 -11.76 -15.49
N ASN A 116 -6.54 -10.80 -14.63
CA ASN A 116 -7.89 -10.62 -14.10
C ASN A 116 -8.45 -11.92 -13.51
N MET A 117 -7.59 -12.68 -12.82
CA MET A 117 -7.92 -13.96 -12.22
C MET A 117 -8.48 -13.77 -10.82
N ASP A 118 -9.53 -14.54 -10.52
CA ASP A 118 -10.10 -14.61 -9.20
C ASP A 118 -9.18 -15.38 -8.23
N ILE A 119 -9.23 -15.02 -6.94
CA ILE A 119 -8.50 -15.70 -5.87
C ILE A 119 -8.85 -17.19 -5.81
N ASP A 120 -10.09 -17.59 -6.09
CA ASP A 120 -10.50 -18.99 -6.07
C ASP A 120 -9.79 -19.82 -7.14
N LEU A 121 -9.55 -19.22 -8.32
CA LEU A 121 -8.79 -19.87 -9.39
C LEU A 121 -7.32 -20.00 -8.98
N ILE A 122 -6.76 -18.99 -8.33
CA ILE A 122 -5.38 -19.03 -7.83
C ILE A 122 -5.22 -20.08 -6.73
N ILE A 123 -6.18 -20.19 -5.81
CA ILE A 123 -6.22 -21.24 -4.77
C ILE A 123 -6.31 -22.62 -5.43
N ASN A 124 -7.10 -22.78 -6.49
CA ASN A 124 -7.15 -24.04 -7.25
C ASN A 124 -5.78 -24.41 -7.81
N ALA A 125 -5.04 -23.46 -8.39
CA ALA A 125 -3.67 -23.68 -8.84
C ALA A 125 -2.74 -24.08 -7.68
N CYS A 126 -2.88 -23.46 -6.51
CA CYS A 126 -2.14 -23.83 -5.31
C CYS A 126 -2.45 -25.28 -4.87
N SER A 127 -3.72 -25.68 -4.88
CA SER A 127 -4.12 -27.05 -4.50
C SER A 127 -3.53 -28.14 -5.40
N LYS A 128 -3.38 -27.87 -6.71
CA LYS A 128 -2.72 -28.80 -7.65
C LYS A 128 -1.24 -28.97 -7.40
N SER A 129 -0.62 -28.10 -6.59
CA SER A 129 0.78 -28.22 -6.17
C SER A 129 0.97 -29.01 -4.87
N LYS A 130 -0.11 -29.46 -4.20
CA LYS A 130 -0.03 -30.18 -2.90
C LYS A 130 0.75 -31.49 -2.94
N ASN A 131 0.92 -32.09 -4.11
CA ASN A 131 1.73 -33.31 -4.30
C ASN A 131 3.23 -33.02 -4.53
N ILE A 132 3.66 -31.76 -4.48
CA ILE A 132 5.04 -31.34 -4.67
C ILE A 132 5.63 -31.03 -3.31
N SER A 133 6.78 -31.62 -3.02
CA SER A 133 7.47 -31.51 -1.72
C SER A 133 7.91 -30.09 -1.36
N ASN A 134 8.02 -29.18 -2.34
CA ASN A 134 8.40 -27.79 -2.13
C ASN A 134 7.67 -26.86 -3.12
N PRO A 135 6.38 -26.55 -2.89
CA PRO A 135 5.67 -25.60 -3.74
C PRO A 135 6.36 -24.23 -3.67
N SER A 136 6.41 -23.50 -4.78
CA SER A 136 6.99 -22.16 -4.86
C SER A 136 6.07 -21.23 -5.64
N ILE A 137 6.11 -19.93 -5.34
CA ILE A 137 5.35 -18.93 -6.11
C ILE A 137 5.71 -18.96 -7.59
N SER A 138 6.98 -19.24 -7.93
CA SER A 138 7.42 -19.40 -9.33
C SER A 138 6.76 -20.60 -10.02
N TYR A 139 6.62 -21.72 -9.30
CA TYR A 139 5.91 -22.89 -9.82
C TYR A 139 4.42 -22.59 -10.06
N ILE A 140 3.75 -21.95 -9.09
CA ILE A 140 2.35 -21.53 -9.25
C ILE A 140 2.18 -20.56 -10.43
N ASN A 141 3.11 -19.61 -10.58
CA ASN A 141 3.11 -18.69 -11.73
C ASN A 141 3.14 -19.43 -13.08
N GLY A 142 3.85 -20.56 -13.18
CA GLY A 142 3.86 -21.39 -14.39
C GLY A 142 2.48 -21.97 -14.72
N ILE A 143 1.76 -22.48 -13.71
CA ILE A 143 0.39 -22.99 -13.86
C ILE A 143 -0.55 -21.85 -14.28
N ILE A 144 -0.48 -20.73 -13.56
CA ILE A 144 -1.33 -19.54 -13.79
C ILE A 144 -1.12 -18.99 -15.20
N LYS A 145 0.13 -18.85 -15.66
CA LYS A 145 0.40 -18.42 -17.04
C LYS A 145 -0.20 -19.36 -18.08
N ASN A 146 -0.05 -20.68 -17.89
CA ASN A 146 -0.65 -21.65 -18.81
C ASN A 146 -2.18 -21.54 -18.87
N TRP A 147 -2.83 -21.26 -17.74
CA TRP A 147 -4.28 -21.08 -17.69
C TRP A 147 -4.72 -19.77 -18.36
N ASN A 148 -3.97 -18.69 -18.16
CA ASN A 148 -4.21 -17.42 -18.83
C ASN A 148 -4.11 -17.56 -20.36
N GLU A 149 -3.06 -18.23 -20.85
CA GLU A 149 -2.88 -18.52 -22.28
C GLU A 149 -4.03 -19.34 -22.89
N LYS A 150 -4.63 -20.22 -22.09
CA LYS A 150 -5.79 -21.03 -22.47
C LYS A 150 -7.14 -20.35 -22.22
N ASN A 151 -7.14 -19.09 -21.76
CA ASN A 151 -8.34 -18.34 -21.36
C ASN A 151 -9.25 -19.11 -20.37
N ILE A 152 -8.65 -19.91 -19.49
CA ILE A 152 -9.40 -20.65 -18.48
C ILE A 152 -9.89 -19.65 -17.42
N LYS A 153 -11.20 -19.63 -17.21
CA LYS A 153 -11.88 -18.91 -16.12
C LYS A 153 -12.70 -19.94 -15.33
N ILE A 154 -12.96 -19.66 -14.05
CA ILE A 154 -13.94 -20.43 -13.25
C ILE A 154 -15.33 -20.18 -13.82
#